data_AF-A0A0M0BYJ6-F1
#
_entry.id   AF-A0A0M0BYJ6-F1
#
_cell.length_a   1.000
_cell.length_b   1.000
_cell.length_c   1.000
_cell.angle_alpha   90.00
_cell.angle_beta   90.00
_cell.angle_gamma   90.00
#
_symmetry.space_group_name_H-M   'P 1'
#
loop_
_entity.id
_entity.type
_entity.pdbx_description
1 polymer ?
#
loop_
_entity_poly.entity_id
_entity_poly.type
_entity_poly.pdbx_seq_one_letter_code
_entity_poly.pdbx_strand_id
1 'polypeptide(L)' 'MALSKLLLECPYCYTPLEVNPPDRIHSAFSYDSPLKGSYYGNVIKQELTCRNPQCGKTIEIYWYAPLAYFDRI' A
#
# COMPACT_ATOMS: atom_id res chain seq x y z
N MET A 1 6.34 18.37 4.99
CA MET A 1 4.90 18.13 4.74
C MET A 1 4.57 16.76 5.31
N ALA A 2 3.72 16.68 6.32
CA ALA A 2 3.48 15.44 7.06
C ALA A 2 2.89 14.35 6.14
N LEU A 3 3.69 13.31 5.86
CA LEU A 3 3.20 12.04 5.33
C LEU A 3 2.37 11.40 6.44
N SER A 4 1.06 11.27 6.24
CA SER A 4 0.18 10.60 7.19
C SER A 4 0.69 9.18 7.40
N LYS A 5 1.13 8.87 8.62
CA LYS A 5 1.46 7.48 9.00
C LYS A 5 0.16 6.70 9.05
N LEU A 6 0.04 5.67 8.22
CA LEU A 6 -1.07 4.73 8.29
C LEU A 6 -0.68 3.61 9.26
N LEU A 7 -1.59 3.31 10.18
CA LEU A 7 -1.48 2.14 11.02
C LEU A 7 -2.21 1.00 10.32
N LEU A 8 -1.45 0.02 9.83
CA LEU A 8 -1.97 -1.16 9.18
C LEU A 8 -1.76 -2.38 10.07
N GLU A 9 -2.49 -3.46 9.83
CA GLU A 9 -2.30 -4.72 10.53
C GLU A 9 -1.55 -5.71 9.63
N CYS A 10 -0.53 -6.39 10.18
CA CYS A 10 0.12 -7.47 9.46
C CYS A 10 -0.89 -8.60 9.20
N PRO A 11 -1.18 -9.03 7.96
CA PRO A 11 -2.15 -10.09 7.67
C PRO A 11 -1.80 -11.45 8.27
N TYR A 12 -0.53 -11.67 8.64
CA TYR A 12 -0.05 -12.93 9.20
C TYR A 12 -0.11 -13.02 10.72
N CYS A 13 0.07 -11.90 11.43
CA CYS A 13 0.20 -11.90 12.89
C CYS A 13 -0.63 -10.82 13.58
N TYR A 14 -1.44 -10.08 12.83
CA TYR A 14 -2.35 -9.02 13.29
C TYR A 14 -1.68 -7.97 14.17
N THR A 15 -0.35 -7.86 14.07
CA THR A 15 0.41 -6.86 14.82
C THR A 15 0.35 -5.56 14.03
N PRO A 16 0.08 -4.43 14.71
CA PRO A 16 0.06 -3.13 14.05
C PRO A 16 1.45 -2.76 13.53
N LEU A 17 1.48 -2.18 12.34
CA LEU A 17 2.67 -1.70 11.67
C LEU A 17 2.40 -0.30 11.11
N GLU A 18 3.37 0.59 11.27
CA GLU A 18 3.29 1.93 10.69
C GLU A 18 3.84 1.90 9.26
N VAL A 19 3.02 2.30 8.30
CA VAL A 19 3.43 2.48 6.90
C VAL A 19 3.23 3.91 6.47
N ASN A 20 4.17 4.40 5.67
CA ASN A 20 4.00 5.65 4.95
C ASN A 20 3.62 5.33 3.51
N PRO A 21 2.54 5.94 2.97
CA PRO A 21 2.31 5.96 1.53
C PRO A 21 3.57 6.42 0.79
N PRO A 22 3.82 5.90 -0.43
CA PRO A 22 5.00 6.28 -1.20
C PRO A 22 4.96 7.77 -1.61
N ASP A 23 3.76 8.29 -1.87
CA ASP A 23 3.52 9.69 -2.19
C ASP A 23 2.05 10.07 -1.89
N ARG A 24 1.66 11.30 -2.25
CA ARG A 24 0.32 11.85 -1.98
C ARG A 24 -0.78 11.32 -2.91
N ILE A 25 -0.41 10.78 -4.06
CA ILE A 25 -1.34 10.36 -5.11
C ILE A 25 -1.78 8.92 -4.85
N HIS A 26 -0.87 8.07 -4.35
CA HIS A 26 -1.19 6.69 -4.02
C HIS A 26 -1.76 6.57 -2.60
N SER A 27 -3.01 7.00 -2.42
CA SER A 27 -3.71 7.04 -1.13
C SER A 27 -4.49 5.77 -0.78
N ALA A 28 -4.79 4.93 -1.78
CA ALA A 28 -5.43 3.64 -1.59
C ALA A 28 -4.41 2.50 -1.62
N PHE A 29 -4.65 1.42 -0.87
CA PHE A 29 -3.74 0.28 -0.83
C PHE A 29 -4.47 -1.06 -0.74
N SER A 30 -3.78 -2.15 -1.09
CA SER A 30 -4.20 -3.55 -0.88
C SER A 30 -2.97 -4.43 -0.65
N TYR A 31 -3.16 -5.57 0.00
CA TYR A 31 -2.13 -6.62 0.09
C TYR A 31 -2.12 -7.54 -1.13
N ASP A 32 -3.19 -7.53 -1.91
CA ASP A 32 -3.31 -8.31 -3.13
C ASP A 32 -2.88 -7.50 -4.36
N SER A 33 -2.18 -8.16 -5.27
CA SER A 33 -1.78 -7.59 -6.55
C SER A 33 -3.01 -7.24 -7.39
N PRO A 34 -2.98 -6.16 -8.20
CA PRO A 34 -4.08 -5.83 -9.10
C PRO A 34 -4.35 -6.97 -10.09
N LEU A 35 -5.64 -7.22 -10.35
CA LEU A 35 -6.04 -8.11 -11.43
C LEU A 35 -5.59 -7.52 -12.78
N LYS A 36 -5.16 -8.38 -13.71
CA LYS A 36 -4.84 -7.96 -15.08
C LYS A 36 -6.09 -7.32 -15.71
N GLY A 37 -5.97 -6.07 -16.17
CA GLY A 37 -7.09 -5.31 -16.73
C GLY A 37 -7.85 -4.44 -15.73
N SER A 38 -7.39 -4.32 -14.48
CA SER A 38 -7.99 -3.40 -13.50
C SER A 38 -7.84 -1.93 -13.91
N TYR A 39 -8.88 -1.14 -13.66
CA TYR A 39 -8.98 0.29 -13.93
C TYR A 39 -8.34 1.14 -12.82
N TYR A 40 -7.07 0.90 -12.51
CA TYR A 40 -6.29 1.75 -11.60
C TYR A 40 -5.23 2.53 -12.35
N GLY A 41 -4.80 3.67 -11.80
CA GLY A 41 -3.67 4.42 -12.32
C GLY A 41 -2.35 3.67 -12.15
N ASN A 42 -1.26 4.41 -11.98
CA ASN A 42 0.01 3.79 -11.61
C ASN A 42 -0.14 3.02 -10.28
N VAL A 43 0.49 1.86 -10.18
CA VAL A 43 0.51 1.03 -8.98
C VAL A 43 1.95 0.88 -8.50
N ILE A 44 2.20 1.28 -7.25
CA ILE A 44 3.51 1.15 -6.61
C ILE A 44 3.50 -0.07 -5.68
N LYS A 45 4.44 -0.99 -5.89
CA LYS A 45 4.70 -2.09 -4.97
C LYS A 45 5.65 -1.62 -3.87
N GLN A 46 5.29 -1.85 -2.61
CA GLN A 46 6.13 -1.61 -1.44
C GLN A 46 6.24 -2.89 -0.60
N GLU A 47 7.47 -3.31 -0.32
CA GLU A 47 7.73 -4.47 0.56
C GLU A 47 8.05 -3.98 1.97
N LEU A 48 7.44 -4.63 2.96
CA LEU A 48 7.64 -4.25 4.37
C LEU A 48 7.65 -5.49 5.25
N THR A 49 8.60 -5.57 6.17
CA THR A 49 8.70 -6.69 7.11
C THR A 49 7.91 -6.36 8.38
N CYS A 50 7.01 -7.26 8.79
CA CYS A 50 6.26 -7.09 10.02
C CYS A 50 7.22 -7.02 11.21
N ARG A 51 7.05 -6.00 12.08
CA ARG A 51 7.96 -5.73 13.22
C ARG A 51 7.93 -6.80 14.31
N ASN A 52 6.93 -7.68 14.32
CA ASN A 52 6.85 -8.76 15.29
C ASN A 52 7.96 -9.81 14.99
N PRO A 53 8.94 -9.99 15.90
CA PRO A 53 10.05 -10.92 15.69
C PRO A 53 9.60 -12.39 15.59
N GLN A 54 8.40 -12.74 16.09
CA GLN A 54 7.83 -14.09 15.93
C GLN A 54 7.20 -14.31 14.55
N CYS A 55 6.75 -13.24 13.88
CA CYS A 55 6.19 -13.32 12.54
C CYS A 55 7.32 -13.30 11.51
N GLY A 56 8.15 -12.24 11.54
CA GLY A 56 9.27 -12.05 10.62
C GLY A 56 8.89 -12.11 9.13
N LYS A 57 7.60 -12.06 8.79
CA LYS A 57 7.12 -12.15 7.40
C LYS A 57 7.22 -10.80 6.73
N THR A 58 7.68 -10.83 5.48
CA THR A 58 7.58 -9.72 4.55
C THR A 58 6.20 -9.73 3.91
N ILE A 59 5.56 -8.57 3.90
CA ILE A 59 4.29 -8.32 3.23
C ILE A 59 4.52 -7.41 2.04
N GLU A 60 3.68 -7.55 1.03
CA GLU A 60 3.65 -6.68 -0.13
C GLU A 60 2.43 -5.79 -0.02
N ILE A 61 2.62 -4.49 -0.22
CA ILE A 61 1.55 -3.50 -0.25
C ILE A 61 1.56 -2.88 -1.64
N TYR A 62 0.41 -2.97 -2.31
CA TYR A 62 0.16 -2.36 -3.60
C TYR A 62 -0.58 -1.05 -3.36
N TRP A 63 0.08 0.06 -3.70
CA TRP A 63 -0.45 1.39 -3.57
C TRP A 63 -1.04 1.84 -4.90
N TYR A 64 -2.30 2.28 -4.89
CA TYR A 64 -3.06 2.62 -6.09
C TYR A 64 -3.20 4.13 -6.22
N ALA A 65 -2.77 4.67 -7.36
CA ALA A 65 -3.17 6.00 -7.78
C ALA A 65 -4.58 5.96 -8.37
N PRO A 66 -5.38 7.03 -8.21
CA PRO A 66 -6.57 7.20 -9.02
C PRO A 66 -6.17 7.13 -10.50
N LEU A 67 -7.02 6.51 -11.34
CA LEU A 67 -6.87 6.66 -12.78
C LEU A 67 -6.78 8.16 -13.08
N ALA A 68 -5.90 8.52 -14.02
CA ALA A 68 -5.79 9.86 -14.58
C ALA A 68 -7.04 10.24 -15.40
N TYR A 69 -8.24 9.97 -14.87
CA TYR A 69 -9.51 10.43 -15.40
C TYR A 69 -9.55 11.97 -15.46
N PHE A 70 -8.71 12.65 -14.66
CA PHE A 70 -8.55 14.09 -14.63
C PHE A 70 -7.51 14.67 -15.61
N ASP A 71 -6.68 13.87 -16.29
CA ASP A 71 -5.77 14.38 -17.36
C ASP A 71 -6.49 14.56 -18.71
N ARG A 72 -7.82 14.33 -18.76
CA ARG A 72 -8.64 14.41 -19.98
C ARG A 72 -9.72 15.50 -19.97
N ILE A 73 -9.70 16.44 -19.01
CA ILE A 73 -10.66 17.57 -18.97
C ILE A 73 -9.91 18.88 -19.16
#